data_AF-A0A840FXH1-F1
#
_entry.id   AF-A0A840FXH1-F1
#
_cell.length_a   1.000
_cell.length_b   1.000
_cell.length_c   1.000
_cell.angle_alpha   90.00
_cell.angle_beta   90.00
_cell.angle_gamma   90.00
#
_symmetry.space_group_name_H-M   'P 1'
#
loop_
_entity.id
_entity.type
_entity.pdbx_description
1 polymer ?
#
loop_
_entity_poly.entity_id
_entity_poly.type
_entity_poly.pdbx_seq_one_letter_code
_entity_poly.pdbx_strand_id
1 'polypeptide(L)'
;MVTIAFCFPTLTGLGCMAISGMPSPKCCGGIRCSLNPHGNRSDTMNDKTASVHWQGHGKQGQGKISTETGALKEYPYGFASRFEDDRRGSNPEELLGAAHAACFTMAFSFACDKAGLATSAIDTQASVRLSRQGDGFVIDRIALAMQATVPGIDEAKFQEIATAAKLNCPLSQALAAVPEITLLATLRQDKGG
;
A
#
# COMPACT_ATOMS: atom_id res chain seq x y z
N MET A 1 14.48 -18.48 -32.64
CA MET A 1 15.58 -19.44 -32.38
C MET A 1 16.26 -19.00 -31.11
N VAL A 2 16.32 -19.87 -30.10
CA VAL A 2 16.82 -19.59 -28.76
C VAL A 2 18.36 -19.62 -28.79
N THR A 3 19.02 -18.52 -28.45
CA THR A 3 20.48 -18.44 -28.34
C THR A 3 20.89 -18.89 -26.93
N ILE A 4 21.56 -20.04 -26.84
CA ILE A 4 22.08 -20.59 -25.60
C ILE A 4 23.51 -20.06 -25.41
N ALA A 5 23.75 -19.32 -24.33
CA ALA A 5 25.09 -18.87 -23.94
C ALA A 5 25.74 -19.92 -23.02
N PHE A 6 26.90 -20.43 -23.41
CA PHE A 6 27.70 -21.33 -22.58
C PHE A 6 28.80 -20.54 -21.87
N CYS A 7 28.81 -20.59 -20.53
CA CYS A 7 29.93 -20.11 -19.72
C CYS A 7 30.90 -21.27 -19.45
N PHE A 8 32.16 -21.11 -19.85
CA PHE A 8 33.25 -22.00 -19.42
C PHE A 8 34.07 -21.33 -18.30
N PRO A 9 34.42 -22.05 -17.23
CA PRO A 9 35.29 -21.53 -16.19
C PRO A 9 36.76 -21.63 -16.65
N THR A 10 37.51 -20.54 -16.55
CA THR A 10 38.97 -20.57 -16.67
C THR A 10 39.62 -20.31 -15.32
N LEU A 11 40.57 -21.18 -14.96
CA LEU A 11 41.49 -20.99 -13.83
C LEU A 11 42.50 -19.91 -14.24
N THR A 12 42.22 -18.65 -13.93
CA THR A 12 43.15 -17.53 -13.64
C THR A 12 42.56 -16.19 -14.13
N GLY A 13 41.96 -15.42 -13.21
CA GLY A 13 41.88 -13.94 -13.26
C GLY A 13 41.09 -13.25 -14.38
N LEU A 14 40.43 -12.12 -14.04
CA LEU A 14 39.75 -11.24 -15.00
C LEU A 14 40.71 -10.72 -16.07
N GLY A 15 40.45 -11.05 -17.33
CA GLY A 15 41.05 -10.42 -18.50
C GLY A 15 39.97 -9.89 -19.43
N CYS A 16 39.84 -8.57 -19.53
CA CYS A 16 39.00 -7.91 -20.52
C CYS A 16 39.82 -7.73 -21.80
N MET A 17 39.54 -8.53 -22.83
CA MET A 17 40.21 -8.40 -24.13
C MET A 17 39.56 -7.26 -24.91
N ALA A 18 40.29 -6.14 -25.05
CA ALA A 18 39.88 -5.03 -25.90
C ALA A 18 40.03 -5.41 -27.38
N ILE A 19 38.91 -5.46 -28.10
CA ILE A 19 38.89 -5.64 -29.55
C ILE A 19 39.08 -4.25 -30.17
N SER A 20 40.25 -3.98 -30.74
CA SER A 20 40.46 -2.76 -31.52
C SER A 20 39.67 -2.85 -32.83
N GLY A 21 38.77 -1.90 -33.10
CA GLY A 21 38.15 -1.81 -34.42
C GLY A 21 36.74 -1.23 -34.52
N MET A 22 36.33 -0.28 -33.68
CA MET A 22 35.08 0.45 -33.91
C MET A 22 35.29 1.98 -33.90
N PRO A 23 34.72 2.70 -34.89
CA PRO A 23 34.94 4.13 -35.06
C PRO A 23 34.18 4.93 -34.00
N SER A 24 34.84 5.98 -33.49
CA SER A 24 34.24 7.01 -32.64
C SER A 24 32.98 7.61 -33.30
N PRO A 25 31.84 7.75 -32.58
CA PRO A 25 30.70 8.44 -33.16
C PRO A 25 31.03 9.92 -33.30
N LYS A 26 31.03 10.38 -34.56
CA LYS A 26 31.11 11.78 -34.93
C LYS A 26 29.86 12.49 -34.42
N CYS A 27 30.03 13.51 -33.58
CA CYS A 27 29.01 14.51 -33.36
C CYS A 27 28.73 15.23 -34.68
N CYS A 28 27.64 14.86 -35.37
CA CYS A 28 27.07 15.69 -36.42
C CYS A 28 26.28 16.84 -35.77
N GLY A 29 26.50 18.04 -36.29
CA GLY A 29 26.14 19.28 -35.64
C GLY A 29 24.68 19.70 -35.77
N GLY A 30 24.35 20.68 -34.93
CA GLY A 30 23.53 21.81 -35.39
C GLY A 30 22.02 21.67 -35.27
N ILE A 31 21.49 21.23 -34.12
CA ILE A 31 20.16 21.64 -33.67
C ILE A 31 20.27 21.98 -32.19
N ARG A 32 20.03 23.25 -31.83
CA ARG A 32 19.87 23.65 -30.43
C ARG A 32 18.67 22.91 -29.86
N CYS A 33 18.92 21.82 -29.12
CA CYS A 33 17.93 21.36 -28.15
C CYS A 33 17.82 22.47 -27.10
N SER A 34 16.75 23.25 -27.21
CA SER A 34 16.28 24.12 -26.13
C SER A 34 16.15 23.25 -24.88
N LEU A 35 17.04 23.46 -23.92
CA LEU A 35 16.91 22.92 -22.57
C LEU A 35 15.64 23.56 -22.02
N ASN A 36 14.55 22.80 -22.03
CA ASN A 36 13.34 23.20 -21.35
C ASN A 36 13.68 23.27 -19.85
N PRO A 37 13.66 24.44 -19.19
CA PRO A 37 13.99 24.56 -17.78
C PRO A 37 12.73 24.27 -16.96
N HIS A 38 12.06 23.15 -17.24
CA HIS A 38 11.03 22.67 -16.35
C HIS A 38 11.73 21.84 -15.30
N GLY A 39 12.03 22.56 -14.21
CA GLY A 39 12.70 22.04 -13.04
C GLY A 39 12.09 20.73 -12.59
N ASN A 40 12.97 19.88 -12.11
CA ASN A 40 12.71 18.70 -11.32
C ASN A 40 11.72 19.04 -10.21
N ARG A 41 10.41 18.93 -10.49
CA ARG A 41 9.41 18.88 -9.45
C ARG A 41 9.67 17.53 -8.79
N SER A 42 10.22 17.58 -7.59
CA SER A 42 10.23 16.44 -6.69
C SER A 42 8.80 15.88 -6.66
N ASP A 43 8.56 14.76 -7.34
CA ASP A 43 7.28 14.02 -7.33
C ASP A 43 6.98 13.43 -5.94
N THR A 44 7.82 13.72 -4.96
CA THR A 44 7.64 13.34 -3.56
C THR A 44 6.56 14.21 -2.93
N MET A 45 5.41 13.60 -2.64
CA MET A 45 4.38 14.22 -1.80
C MET A 45 4.94 14.55 -0.41
N ASN A 46 4.40 15.59 0.23
CA ASN A 46 4.76 15.93 1.62
C ASN A 46 4.46 14.76 2.56
N ASP A 47 5.37 14.53 3.52
CA ASP A 47 5.20 13.56 4.59
C ASP A 47 3.87 13.79 5.33
N LYS A 48 3.23 12.68 5.71
CA LYS A 48 2.02 12.66 6.55
C LYS A 48 2.39 12.22 7.95
N THR A 49 2.07 13.05 8.94
CA THR A 49 2.57 12.89 10.30
C THR A 49 1.47 12.55 11.30
N ALA A 50 1.85 11.70 12.26
CA ALA A 50 1.11 11.42 13.48
C ALA A 50 2.10 11.39 14.64
N SER A 51 1.66 11.73 15.83
CA SER A 51 2.51 11.78 17.02
C SER A 51 1.86 11.04 18.19
N VAL A 52 2.72 10.54 19.08
CA VAL A 52 2.30 9.81 20.26
C VAL A 52 3.00 10.39 21.47
N HIS A 53 2.23 10.72 22.51
CA HIS A 53 2.74 10.97 23.85
C HIS A 53 2.54 9.72 24.70
N TRP A 54 3.53 9.34 25.51
CA TRP A 54 3.44 8.23 26.45
C TRP A 54 4.01 8.64 27.80
N GLN A 55 3.30 8.31 28.88
CA GLN A 55 3.73 8.57 30.26
C GLN A 55 3.53 7.34 31.13
N GLY A 56 4.54 7.01 31.95
CA GLY A 56 4.50 5.88 32.88
C GLY A 56 5.15 4.60 32.34
N HIS A 57 5.17 3.56 33.17
CA HIS A 57 5.95 2.34 32.92
C HIS A 57 5.07 1.19 32.43
N GLY A 58 5.51 0.54 31.34
CA GLY A 58 4.95 -0.73 30.87
C GLY A 58 3.43 -0.73 30.79
N LYS A 59 2.78 -1.71 31.41
CA LYS A 59 1.31 -1.88 31.36
C LYS A 59 0.52 -0.75 32.03
N GLN A 60 1.14 0.00 32.94
CA GLN A 60 0.50 1.11 33.66
C GLN A 60 0.66 2.45 32.93
N GLY A 61 1.43 2.46 31.84
CA GLY A 61 1.61 3.66 31.04
C GLY A 61 0.34 4.05 30.30
N GLN A 62 0.16 5.35 30.12
CA GLN A 62 -0.95 5.95 29.39
C GLN A 62 -0.41 6.70 28.19
N GLY A 63 -1.05 6.47 27.05
CA GLY A 63 -0.67 7.04 25.79
C GLY A 63 -1.76 7.95 25.22
N LYS A 64 -1.33 8.87 24.36
CA LYS A 64 -2.20 9.77 23.59
C LYS A 64 -1.73 9.86 22.15
N ILE A 65 -2.61 9.60 21.20
CA ILE A 65 -2.33 9.63 19.75
C ILE A 65 -2.91 10.92 19.15
N SER A 66 -2.13 11.58 18.29
CA SER A 66 -2.59 12.72 17.50
C SER A 66 -2.24 12.54 16.02
N THR A 67 -3.12 12.97 15.12
CA THR A 67 -2.85 13.03 13.66
C THR A 67 -2.69 14.49 13.22
N GLU A 68 -1.88 14.75 12.18
CA GLU A 68 -1.63 16.12 11.69
C GLU A 68 -2.90 16.88 11.27
N THR A 69 -3.92 16.15 10.82
CA THR A 69 -5.21 16.70 10.41
C THR A 69 -6.10 17.07 11.60
N GLY A 70 -5.75 16.63 12.81
CA GLY A 70 -6.58 16.75 14.01
C GLY A 70 -7.75 15.77 14.10
N ALA A 71 -7.86 14.81 13.18
CA ALA A 71 -8.89 13.75 13.24
C ALA A 71 -8.81 12.95 14.55
N LEU A 72 -7.59 12.67 15.02
CA LEU A 72 -7.33 12.30 16.41
C LEU A 72 -6.53 13.43 17.06
N LYS A 73 -6.98 13.87 18.23
CA LYS A 73 -6.31 14.89 19.04
C LYS A 73 -6.16 14.40 20.46
N GLU A 74 -4.93 14.07 20.84
CA GLU A 74 -4.60 13.52 22.15
C GLU A 74 -5.49 12.32 22.55
N TYR A 75 -5.91 11.51 21.58
CA TYR A 75 -6.87 10.44 21.80
C TYR A 75 -6.24 9.30 22.62
N PRO A 76 -6.89 8.81 23.68
CA PRO A 76 -6.26 7.88 24.62
C PRO A 76 -5.96 6.53 23.96
N TYR A 77 -4.81 5.95 24.31
CA TYR A 77 -4.48 4.55 24.02
C TYR A 77 -3.60 3.99 25.15
N GLY A 78 -3.60 2.66 25.35
CA GLY A 78 -2.79 2.05 26.39
C GLY A 78 -2.73 0.53 26.30
N PHE A 79 -2.18 -0.12 27.31
CA PHE A 79 -2.13 -1.58 27.36
C PHE A 79 -3.55 -2.18 27.40
N ALA A 80 -4.43 -1.62 28.23
CA ALA A 80 -5.80 -2.10 28.37
C ALA A 80 -6.62 -2.01 27.07
N SER A 81 -6.51 -0.91 26.31
CA SER A 81 -7.24 -0.77 25.04
C SER A 81 -6.67 -1.61 23.90
N ARG A 82 -5.45 -2.13 24.06
CA ARG A 82 -4.76 -2.93 23.04
C ARG A 82 -4.84 -4.43 23.29
N PHE A 83 -4.75 -4.86 24.55
CA PHE A 83 -4.64 -6.28 24.92
C PHE A 83 -5.77 -6.77 25.83
N GLU A 84 -6.61 -5.87 26.33
CA GLU A 84 -7.78 -6.17 27.16
C GLU A 84 -9.04 -5.61 26.48
N ASP A 85 -10.20 -5.69 27.14
CA ASP A 85 -11.48 -5.30 26.54
C ASP A 85 -11.85 -3.81 26.74
N ASP A 86 -10.89 -2.92 27.04
CA ASP A 86 -11.18 -1.49 27.20
C ASP A 86 -11.39 -0.77 25.86
N ARG A 87 -12.66 -0.57 25.48
CA ARG A 87 -13.03 0.10 24.22
C ARG A 87 -13.11 1.63 24.31
N ARG A 88 -12.60 2.25 25.38
CA ARG A 88 -12.59 3.72 25.53
C ARG A 88 -11.35 4.38 24.92
N GLY A 89 -10.31 3.59 24.66
CA GLY A 89 -9.09 4.02 23.98
C GLY A 89 -8.95 3.36 22.61
N SER A 90 -8.11 3.96 21.76
CA SER A 90 -7.74 3.40 20.47
C SER A 90 -6.63 2.34 20.63
N ASN A 91 -6.24 1.72 19.53
CA ASN A 91 -5.10 0.80 19.45
C ASN A 91 -4.46 0.89 18.04
N PRO A 92 -3.18 0.52 17.89
CA PRO A 92 -2.51 0.56 16.58
C PRO A 92 -3.20 -0.31 15.51
N GLU A 93 -3.82 -1.42 15.91
CA GLU A 93 -4.43 -2.38 14.99
C GLU A 93 -5.68 -1.83 14.28
N GLU A 94 -6.55 -1.09 14.99
CA GLU A 94 -7.70 -0.43 14.36
C GLU A 94 -7.27 0.74 13.46
N LEU A 95 -6.21 1.47 13.82
CA LEU A 95 -5.67 2.56 13.01
C LEU A 95 -5.06 2.03 11.71
N LEU A 96 -4.34 0.90 11.79
CA LEU A 96 -3.86 0.18 10.63
C LEU A 96 -5.03 -0.30 9.76
N GLY A 97 -6.08 -0.86 10.37
CA GLY A 97 -7.29 -1.28 9.68
C GLY A 97 -7.96 -0.12 8.94
N ALA A 98 -8.12 1.03 9.60
CA ALA A 98 -8.68 2.24 9.00
C ALA A 98 -7.85 2.71 7.80
N ALA A 99 -6.51 2.77 7.94
CA ALA A 99 -5.62 3.16 6.86
C ALA A 99 -5.69 2.18 5.67
N HIS A 100 -5.71 0.87 5.93
CA HIS A 100 -5.77 -0.14 4.88
C HIS A 100 -7.12 -0.13 4.16
N ALA A 101 -8.23 -0.06 4.89
CA ALA A 101 -9.57 0.04 4.32
C ALA A 101 -9.72 1.29 3.45
N ALA A 102 -9.24 2.45 3.92
CA ALA A 102 -9.30 3.70 3.16
C ALA A 102 -8.48 3.63 1.87
N CYS A 103 -7.24 3.13 1.96
CA CYS A 103 -6.37 2.99 0.80
C CYS A 103 -6.93 2.02 -0.25
N PHE A 104 -7.41 0.86 0.19
CA PHE A 104 -8.03 -0.13 -0.70
C PHE A 104 -9.30 0.43 -1.36
N THR A 105 -10.18 1.09 -0.59
CA THR A 105 -11.44 1.65 -1.11
C THR A 105 -11.19 2.69 -2.20
N MET A 106 -10.22 3.57 -1.99
CA MET A 106 -9.85 4.58 -2.98
C MET A 106 -9.21 3.94 -4.23
N ALA A 107 -8.34 2.95 -4.05
CA ALA A 107 -7.74 2.22 -5.16
C ALA A 107 -8.79 1.47 -6.01
N PHE A 108 -9.79 0.85 -5.36
CA PHE A 108 -10.92 0.23 -6.04
C PHE A 108 -11.71 1.25 -6.85
N SER A 109 -12.08 2.39 -6.25
CA SER A 109 -12.82 3.46 -6.93
C SER A 109 -12.07 3.99 -8.17
N PHE A 110 -10.75 4.24 -8.07
CA PHE A 110 -9.95 4.65 -9.22
C PHE A 110 -9.80 3.56 -10.28
N ALA A 111 -9.79 2.29 -9.90
CA ALA A 111 -9.74 1.20 -10.86
C ALA A 111 -11.07 1.04 -11.62
N CYS A 112 -12.21 1.26 -10.96
CA CYS A 112 -13.50 1.38 -11.63
C CYS A 112 -13.54 2.57 -12.60
N ASP A 113 -13.09 3.74 -12.17
CA ASP A 113 -13.06 4.96 -13.01
C ASP A 113 -12.22 4.75 -14.28
N LYS A 114 -11.04 4.11 -14.15
CA LYS A 114 -10.20 3.69 -15.29
C LYS A 114 -10.90 2.73 -16.25
N ALA A 115 -11.86 1.94 -15.76
CA ALA A 115 -12.68 1.04 -16.57
C ALA A 115 -13.94 1.74 -17.14
N GLY A 116 -14.10 3.05 -16.93
CA GLY A 116 -15.27 3.81 -17.38
C GLY A 116 -16.51 3.60 -16.51
N LEU A 117 -16.34 3.13 -15.27
CA LEU A 117 -17.42 2.81 -14.34
C LEU A 117 -17.33 3.72 -13.11
N ALA A 118 -18.43 4.40 -12.78
CA ALA A 118 -18.50 5.23 -11.59
C ALA A 118 -18.96 4.42 -10.37
N THR A 119 -18.23 4.50 -9.27
CA THR A 119 -18.65 3.91 -7.99
C THR A 119 -19.63 4.85 -7.29
N SER A 120 -20.85 4.38 -6.98
CA SER A 120 -21.89 5.16 -6.31
C SER A 120 -21.69 5.19 -4.79
N ALA A 121 -21.46 4.04 -4.17
CA ALA A 121 -21.25 3.92 -2.73
C ALA A 121 -20.35 2.72 -2.44
N ILE A 122 -19.33 2.91 -1.59
CA ILE A 122 -18.42 1.84 -1.18
C ILE A 122 -18.25 1.89 0.34
N ASP A 123 -18.51 0.77 1.00
CA ASP A 123 -18.32 0.59 2.42
C ASP A 123 -17.30 -0.54 2.62
N THR A 124 -16.17 -0.24 3.26
CA THR A 124 -15.12 -1.22 3.54
C THR A 124 -14.79 -1.27 5.03
N GLN A 125 -14.80 -2.47 5.58
CA GLN A 125 -14.27 -2.76 6.91
C GLN A 125 -12.96 -3.55 6.77
N ALA A 126 -11.97 -3.24 7.62
CA ALA A 126 -10.76 -4.05 7.77
C ALA A 126 -10.70 -4.60 9.20
N SER A 127 -10.56 -5.91 9.33
CA SER A 127 -10.34 -6.59 10.60
C SER A 127 -8.88 -7.03 10.70
N VAL A 128 -8.11 -6.38 11.56
CA VAL A 128 -6.70 -6.68 11.83
C VAL A 128 -6.60 -7.62 13.04
N ARG A 129 -5.90 -8.75 12.90
CA ARG A 129 -5.69 -9.70 13.99
C ARG A 129 -4.25 -9.61 14.49
N LEU A 130 -4.10 -9.30 15.77
CA LEU A 130 -2.86 -9.43 16.51
C LEU A 130 -2.85 -10.78 17.25
N SER A 131 -1.84 -11.59 16.99
CA SER A 131 -1.69 -12.93 17.56
C SER A 131 -0.38 -13.03 18.35
N ARG A 132 -0.38 -13.87 19.39
CA ARG A 132 0.85 -14.20 20.13
C ARG A 132 1.71 -15.16 19.30
N GLN A 133 3.00 -14.89 19.18
CA GLN A 133 3.97 -15.76 18.54
C GLN A 133 5.24 -15.82 19.39
N GLY A 134 5.50 -16.99 19.98
CA GLY A 134 6.57 -17.15 20.96
C GLY A 134 6.40 -16.18 22.12
N ASP A 135 7.44 -15.40 22.40
CA ASP A 135 7.43 -14.36 23.45
C ASP A 135 6.93 -12.99 22.97
N GLY A 136 6.60 -12.86 21.68
CA GLY A 136 6.15 -11.62 21.05
C GLY A 136 4.73 -11.68 20.50
N PHE A 137 4.40 -10.68 19.69
CA PHE A 137 3.14 -10.56 18.97
C PHE A 137 3.41 -10.24 17.50
N VAL A 138 2.55 -10.74 16.63
CA VAL A 138 2.58 -10.47 15.19
C VAL A 138 1.18 -10.15 14.70
N ILE A 139 1.08 -9.30 13.68
CA ILE A 139 -0.14 -9.16 12.90
C ILE A 139 -0.10 -10.26 11.85
N ASP A 140 -0.87 -11.32 12.06
CA ASP A 140 -0.84 -12.49 11.18
C ASP A 140 -1.93 -12.44 10.09
N ARG A 141 -2.95 -11.60 10.27
CA ARG A 141 -4.09 -11.50 9.34
C ARG A 141 -4.69 -10.11 9.28
N ILE A 142 -5.06 -9.70 8.06
CA ILE A 142 -5.96 -8.58 7.79
C ILE A 142 -7.09 -9.08 6.86
N ALA A 143 -8.34 -8.99 7.30
CA ALA A 143 -9.50 -9.35 6.49
C ALA A 143 -10.26 -8.09 6.04
N LEU A 144 -10.33 -7.87 4.73
CA LEU A 144 -11.12 -6.79 4.13
C LEU A 144 -12.52 -7.31 3.79
N ALA A 145 -13.55 -6.58 4.18
CA ALA A 145 -14.93 -6.82 3.76
C ALA A 145 -15.46 -5.55 3.09
N MET A 146 -15.74 -5.62 1.78
CA MET A 146 -16.19 -4.50 0.98
C MET A 146 -17.60 -4.76 0.44
N GLN A 147 -18.48 -3.78 0.57
CA GLN A 147 -19.76 -3.73 -0.13
C GLN A 147 -19.80 -2.49 -1.01
N ALA A 148 -20.09 -2.66 -2.29
CA ALA A 148 -20.05 -1.55 -3.23
C ALA A 148 -21.23 -1.55 -4.20
N THR A 149 -21.71 -0.37 -4.56
CA THR A 149 -22.70 -0.16 -5.63
C THR A 149 -21.98 0.50 -6.79
N VAL A 150 -21.95 -0.17 -7.94
CA VAL A 150 -21.29 0.31 -9.16
C VAL A 150 -22.24 0.08 -10.34
N PRO A 151 -23.05 1.09 -10.71
CA PRO A 151 -24.02 0.94 -11.79
C PRO A 151 -23.36 0.49 -13.10
N GLY A 152 -23.93 -0.53 -13.74
CA GLY A 152 -23.45 -1.04 -15.03
C GLY A 152 -22.24 -1.99 -14.99
N ILE A 153 -21.68 -2.29 -13.80
CA ILE A 153 -20.68 -3.36 -13.68
C ILE A 153 -21.36 -4.73 -13.64
N ASP A 154 -20.74 -5.75 -14.24
CA ASP A 154 -21.08 -7.14 -13.98
C ASP A 154 -20.26 -7.72 -12.81
N GLU A 155 -20.73 -8.83 -12.25
CA GLU A 155 -20.10 -9.47 -11.09
C GLU A 155 -18.65 -9.90 -11.38
N ALA A 156 -18.37 -10.41 -12.59
CA ALA A 156 -17.04 -10.91 -12.93
C ALA A 156 -16.02 -9.77 -12.96
N LYS A 157 -16.36 -8.66 -13.61
CA LYS A 157 -15.51 -7.47 -13.68
C LYS A 157 -15.36 -6.81 -12.31
N PHE A 158 -16.42 -6.80 -11.51
CA PHE A 158 -16.38 -6.31 -10.13
C PHE A 158 -15.33 -7.07 -9.29
N GLN A 159 -15.39 -8.41 -9.31
CA GLN A 159 -14.44 -9.25 -8.57
C GLN A 159 -13.00 -9.12 -9.10
N GLU A 160 -12.83 -8.99 -10.41
CA GLU A 160 -11.53 -8.73 -11.04
C GLU A 160 -10.91 -7.42 -10.51
N ILE A 161 -11.66 -6.32 -10.57
CA ILE A 161 -11.20 -5.00 -10.12
C ILE A 161 -10.94 -5.01 -8.62
N ALA A 162 -11.83 -5.60 -7.81
CA ALA A 162 -11.67 -5.68 -6.36
C ALA A 162 -10.42 -6.48 -5.97
N THR A 163 -10.17 -7.61 -6.63
CA THR A 163 -8.97 -8.42 -6.41
C THR A 163 -7.70 -7.66 -6.80
N ALA A 164 -7.70 -6.99 -7.95
CA ALA A 164 -6.57 -6.19 -8.40
C ALA A 164 -6.28 -5.03 -7.44
N ALA A 165 -7.31 -4.33 -6.94
CA ALA A 165 -7.16 -3.26 -5.96
C ALA A 165 -6.59 -3.78 -4.64
N LYS A 166 -7.06 -4.94 -4.16
CA LYS A 166 -6.54 -5.59 -2.94
C LYS A 166 -5.07 -5.91 -3.04
N LEU A 167 -4.58 -6.33 -4.21
CA LEU A 167 -3.16 -6.66 -4.40
C LEU A 167 -2.27 -5.41 -4.56
N ASN A 168 -2.80 -4.33 -5.13
CA ASN A 168 -1.98 -3.24 -5.63
C ASN A 168 -2.15 -1.90 -4.92
N CYS A 169 -3.06 -1.76 -3.95
CA CYS A 169 -3.12 -0.52 -3.20
C CYS A 169 -1.81 -0.33 -2.38
N PRO A 170 -1.31 0.91 -2.21
CA PRO A 170 -0.06 1.17 -1.52
C PRO A 170 0.07 0.51 -0.14
N LEU A 171 -1.01 0.49 0.65
CA LEU A 171 -1.00 -0.16 1.98
C LEU A 171 -0.89 -1.68 1.87
N SER A 172 -1.57 -2.33 0.92
CA SER A 172 -1.40 -3.77 0.69
C SER A 172 0.03 -4.13 0.30
N GLN A 173 0.68 -3.33 -0.53
CA GLN A 173 2.07 -3.56 -0.92
C GLN A 173 3.03 -3.35 0.26
N ALA A 174 2.82 -2.30 1.07
CA ALA A 174 3.61 -2.07 2.27
C ALA A 174 3.42 -3.17 3.33
N LEU A 175 2.23 -3.77 3.39
CA LEU A 175 1.86 -4.82 4.34
C LEU A 175 2.08 -6.24 3.79
N ALA A 176 2.85 -6.41 2.72
CA ALA A 176 3.10 -7.71 2.09
C ALA A 176 3.74 -8.76 3.02
N ALA A 177 4.32 -8.35 4.16
CA ALA A 177 4.84 -9.25 5.19
C ALA A 177 3.76 -9.91 6.06
N VAL A 178 2.52 -9.40 6.04
CA VAL A 178 1.38 -10.04 6.74
C VAL A 178 1.04 -11.35 6.02
N PRO A 179 1.12 -12.52 6.68
CA PRO A 179 0.92 -13.82 6.05
C PRO A 179 -0.42 -13.97 5.32
N GLU A 180 -1.48 -13.39 5.87
CA GLU A 180 -2.84 -13.55 5.35
C GLU A 180 -3.53 -12.18 5.18
N ILE A 181 -3.68 -11.71 3.94
CA ILE A 181 -4.58 -10.60 3.61
C ILE A 181 -5.71 -11.16 2.75
N THR A 182 -6.96 -11.08 3.21
CA THR A 182 -8.14 -11.61 2.52
C THR A 182 -9.09 -10.49 2.10
N LEU A 183 -9.94 -10.77 1.12
CA LEU A 183 -11.01 -9.88 0.66
C LEU A 183 -12.29 -10.68 0.48
N LEU A 184 -13.36 -10.20 1.10
CA LEU A 184 -14.75 -10.51 0.77
C LEU A 184 -15.35 -9.27 0.10
N ALA A 185 -15.56 -9.31 -1.21
CA ALA A 185 -16.17 -8.22 -1.97
C ALA A 185 -17.58 -8.60 -2.40
N THR A 186 -18.55 -7.75 -2.09
CA THR A 186 -19.97 -7.96 -2.42
C THR A 186 -20.48 -6.79 -3.26
N LEU A 187 -20.97 -7.09 -4.47
CA LEU A 187 -21.67 -6.12 -5.30
C LEU A 187 -23.10 -5.93 -4.76
N ARG A 188 -23.43 -4.72 -4.34
CA ARG A 188 -24.78 -4.33 -3.97
C ARG A 188 -25.58 -4.06 -5.23
N GLN A 189 -26.82 -4.55 -5.25
CA GLN A 189 -27.78 -4.21 -6.30
C GLN A 189 -28.12 -2.72 -6.20
N ASP A 190 -28.08 -2.04 -7.34
CA ASP A 190 -28.57 -0.67 -7.44
C ASP A 190 -30.10 -0.68 -7.31
N LYS A 191 -30.61 -0.27 -6.14
CA LYS A 191 -32.05 -0.05 -5.98
C LYS A 191 -32.34 1.29 -6.65
N GLY A 192 -32.50 1.27 -7.97
CA GLY A 192 -32.86 2.43 -8.77
C GLY A 192 -33.98 3.22 -8.08
N GLY A 193 -33.71 4.49 -7.81
CA GLY A 193 -34.69 5.47 -7.31
C GLY A 193 -35.59 5.97 -8.41
#